data_AF-A0A2R5G1W7-F1
#
_entry.id   AF-A0A2R5G1W7-F1
#
_cell.length_a   1.000
_cell.length_b   1.000
_cell.length_c   1.000
_cell.angle_alpha   90.00
_cell.angle_beta   90.00
_cell.angle_gamma   90.00
#
_symmetry.space_group_name_H-M   'P 1'
#
loop_
_entity.id
_entity.type
_entity.pdbx_description
1 polymer ?
#
loop_
_entity_poly.entity_id
_entity_poly.type
_entity_poly.pdbx_seq_one_letter_code
_entity_poly.pdbx_strand_id
1 'polypeptide(L)'
;MCKAQTLVQRRSAHVEPSPAGTSVSKPAPFKFPRIFLLWCMVKTSIQLSLSVLSITFIVQSGYFNPFGYDATVWSREDLCALCVPQAIFEIIDLFFETWMTMRVQKKSDHMPWDSIFHHTITAAYYMYVYYTADNLTWSFLGLPVAGLSCQVIGFLYTLHRLKYHFRWIGLALLSVQLMYRTPLAIVSCLRALQHFYQCPIIHFFICAALLTLDLRWTRWSFKLNARLQRQHRQRKEARKLATQQVPGLGATIDYAPLKSL
;
A
#
# COMPACT_ATOMS: atom_id res chain seq x y z
N MET A 1 -49.89 5.18 -18.46
CA MET A 1 -49.84 3.90 -17.71
C MET A 1 -49.39 2.78 -18.64
N CYS A 2 -48.62 1.82 -18.12
CA CYS A 2 -48.14 0.57 -18.73
C CYS A 2 -47.09 0.62 -19.88
N LYS A 3 -45.80 0.70 -19.51
CA LYS A 3 -44.64 0.28 -20.34
C LYS A 3 -43.57 -0.47 -19.52
N ALA A 4 -43.98 -1.31 -18.56
CA ALA A 4 -43.04 -2.04 -17.68
C ALA A 4 -43.06 -3.57 -17.84
N GLN A 5 -44.01 -4.14 -18.59
CA GLN A 5 -44.21 -5.61 -18.62
C GLN A 5 -43.57 -6.33 -19.81
N THR A 6 -43.11 -5.62 -20.86
CA THR A 6 -42.61 -6.28 -22.09
C THR A 6 -41.11 -6.61 -22.06
N LEU A 7 -40.36 -6.16 -21.04
CA LEU A 7 -38.90 -6.35 -20.97
C LEU A 7 -38.45 -7.55 -20.13
N VAL A 8 -39.36 -8.16 -19.37
CA VAL A 8 -39.04 -9.32 -18.50
C VAL A 8 -39.26 -10.66 -19.22
N GLN A 9 -40.12 -10.70 -20.24
CA GLN A 9 -40.49 -11.97 -20.92
C GLN A 9 -39.53 -12.43 -22.03
N ARG A 10 -38.55 -11.60 -22.45
CA ARG A 10 -37.57 -11.97 -23.49
C ARG A 10 -36.27 -12.60 -22.98
N ARG A 11 -36.12 -12.80 -21.66
CA ARG A 11 -34.92 -13.41 -21.06
C ARG A 11 -35.09 -14.87 -20.62
N SER A 12 -36.27 -15.47 -20.81
CA SER A 12 -36.58 -16.80 -20.27
C SER A 12 -36.81 -17.89 -21.32
N ALA A 13 -36.43 -17.67 -22.57
CA ALA A 13 -36.48 -18.71 -23.61
C ALA A 13 -35.11 -18.83 -24.28
N HIS A 14 -34.56 -20.05 -24.27
CA HIS A 14 -33.23 -20.47 -24.73
C HIS A 14 -32.08 -20.33 -23.73
N VAL A 15 -32.15 -21.10 -22.66
CA VAL A 15 -30.96 -21.73 -22.08
C VAL A 15 -30.93 -23.16 -22.61
N GLU A 16 -30.20 -23.38 -23.69
CA GLU A 16 -29.81 -24.74 -24.08
C GLU A 16 -28.89 -25.32 -22.98
N PRO A 17 -29.05 -26.61 -22.63
CA PRO A 17 -28.11 -27.27 -21.73
C PRO A 17 -26.73 -27.31 -22.39
N SER A 18 -25.80 -26.53 -21.86
CA SER A 18 -24.40 -26.55 -22.26
C SER A 18 -23.84 -27.98 -22.08
N PRO A 19 -23.11 -28.53 -23.07
CA PRO A 19 -22.64 -29.89 -23.01
C PRO A 19 -21.73 -30.11 -21.80
N ALA A 20 -21.98 -31.22 -21.10
CA ALA A 20 -21.18 -31.69 -20.00
C ALA A 20 -19.69 -31.78 -20.39
N GLY A 21 -18.82 -31.31 -19.50
CA GLY A 21 -17.41 -31.71 -19.52
C GLY A 21 -16.45 -30.81 -20.29
N THR A 22 -16.34 -29.54 -19.91
CA THR A 22 -15.01 -28.92 -19.85
C THR A 22 -14.70 -28.66 -18.39
N SER A 23 -13.96 -29.58 -17.76
CA SER A 23 -13.32 -29.31 -16.48
C SER A 23 -12.38 -28.13 -16.69
N VAL A 24 -12.87 -26.92 -16.41
CA VAL A 24 -12.03 -25.74 -16.29
C VAL A 24 -11.11 -26.05 -15.14
N SER A 25 -9.92 -26.57 -15.47
CA SER A 25 -8.85 -26.82 -14.52
C SER A 25 -8.66 -25.51 -13.77
N LYS A 26 -9.01 -25.49 -12.47
CA LYS A 26 -8.75 -24.33 -11.63
C LYS A 26 -7.27 -24.00 -11.83
N PRO A 27 -6.90 -22.78 -12.25
CA PRO A 27 -5.50 -22.43 -12.37
C PRO A 27 -4.85 -22.72 -11.03
N ALA A 28 -3.79 -23.52 -11.05
CA ALA A 28 -3.09 -23.91 -9.84
C ALA A 28 -2.78 -22.64 -9.02
N PRO A 29 -3.02 -22.66 -7.70
CA PRO A 29 -2.77 -21.49 -6.87
C PRO A 29 -1.31 -21.09 -7.03
N PHE A 30 -1.07 -19.89 -7.57
CA PHE A 30 0.28 -19.33 -7.68
C PHE A 30 0.94 -19.34 -6.30
N LYS A 31 1.99 -20.14 -6.15
CA LYS A 31 2.81 -20.17 -4.94
C LYS A 31 3.93 -19.16 -5.10
N PHE A 32 4.04 -18.25 -4.14
CA PHE A 32 5.16 -17.31 -4.12
C PHE A 32 6.50 -18.07 -4.02
N PRO A 33 7.54 -17.65 -4.75
CA PRO A 33 8.88 -18.21 -4.58
C PRO A 33 9.35 -18.06 -3.12
N ARG A 34 10.00 -19.08 -2.56
CA ARG A 34 10.49 -19.05 -1.16
C ARG A 34 11.39 -17.84 -0.87
N ILE A 35 12.22 -17.47 -1.84
CA ILE A 35 13.11 -16.30 -1.77
C ILE A 35 12.31 -15.01 -1.61
N PHE A 36 11.16 -14.88 -2.28
CA PHE A 36 10.30 -13.71 -2.14
C PHE A 36 9.66 -13.63 -0.75
N LEU A 37 9.20 -14.77 -0.23
CA LEU A 37 8.65 -14.82 1.13
C LEU A 37 9.70 -14.46 2.18
N LEU A 38 10.92 -14.97 2.03
CA LEU A 38 12.05 -14.61 2.89
C LEU A 38 12.34 -13.11 2.81
N TRP A 39 12.41 -12.55 1.60
CA TRP A 39 12.57 -11.11 1.40
C TRP A 39 11.45 -10.31 2.07
N CYS A 40 10.19 -10.70 1.90
CA CYS A 40 9.06 -10.04 2.55
C CYS A 40 9.20 -10.00 4.09
N MET A 41 9.71 -11.07 4.71
CA MET A 41 9.95 -11.11 6.16
C MET A 41 11.08 -10.17 6.56
N VAL A 42 12.23 -10.25 5.89
CA VAL A 42 13.40 -9.38 6.14
C VAL A 42 13.02 -7.90 5.96
N LYS A 43 12.35 -7.60 4.84
CA LYS A 43 11.79 -6.30 4.50
C LYS A 43 10.90 -5.77 5.61
N THR A 44 9.94 -6.57 6.06
CA THR A 44 9.00 -6.19 7.13
C THR A 44 9.73 -5.83 8.42
N SER A 45 10.73 -6.63 8.83
CA SER A 45 11.51 -6.36 10.05
C SER A 45 12.27 -5.04 9.96
N ILE A 46 12.98 -4.81 8.86
CA ILE A 46 13.73 -3.57 8.61
C ILE A 46 12.78 -2.37 8.58
N GLN A 47 11.67 -2.49 7.85
CA GLN A 47 10.63 -1.47 7.74
C GLN A 47 10.04 -1.09 9.10
N LEU A 48 9.80 -2.07 9.98
CA LEU A 48 9.28 -1.82 11.31
C LEU A 48 10.30 -1.07 12.19
N SER A 49 11.56 -1.48 12.17
CA SER A 49 12.64 -0.80 12.91
C SER A 49 12.81 0.66 12.47
N LEU A 50 12.84 0.90 11.16
CA LEU A 50 12.93 2.25 10.59
C LEU A 50 11.69 3.09 10.89
N SER A 51 10.51 2.47 10.88
CA SER A 51 9.26 3.14 11.27
C SER A 51 9.34 3.64 12.70
N VAL A 52 9.80 2.81 13.64
CA VAL A 52 9.95 3.21 15.05
C VAL A 52 10.92 4.37 15.18
N LEU A 53 12.10 4.30 14.55
CA LEU A 53 13.08 5.39 14.56
C LEU A 53 12.49 6.70 14.00
N SER A 54 11.82 6.62 12.85
CA SER A 54 11.20 7.80 12.22
C SER A 54 10.05 8.39 13.05
N ILE A 55 9.25 7.56 13.72
CA ILE A 55 8.19 8.02 14.62
C ILE A 55 8.80 8.73 15.83
N THR A 56 9.87 8.19 16.41
CA THR A 56 10.61 8.84 17.50
C THR A 56 11.10 10.22 17.07
N PHE A 57 11.72 10.32 15.88
CA PHE A 57 12.11 11.60 15.31
C PHE A 57 10.92 12.56 15.15
N ILE A 58 9.83 12.11 14.54
CA ILE A 58 8.62 12.92 14.29
C ILE A 58 8.06 13.51 15.60
N VAL A 59 8.03 12.70 16.66
CA VAL A 59 7.55 13.12 17.98
C VAL A 59 8.52 14.10 18.63
N GLN A 60 9.81 13.77 18.68
CA GLN A 60 10.83 14.59 19.35
C GLN A 60 11.05 15.93 18.64
N SER A 61 11.07 15.93 17.32
CA SER A 61 11.24 17.14 16.52
C SER A 61 10.00 18.03 16.51
N GLY A 62 8.87 17.62 17.11
CA GLY A 62 7.63 18.38 17.03
C GLY A 62 7.15 18.56 15.58
N TYR A 63 7.36 17.56 14.71
CA TYR A 63 7.19 17.68 13.25
C TYR A 63 5.82 18.25 12.85
N PHE A 64 4.76 17.80 13.53
CA PHE A 64 3.37 18.24 13.31
C PHE A 64 3.03 19.59 13.98
N ASN A 65 3.88 20.14 14.84
CA ASN A 65 3.66 21.42 15.49
C ASN A 65 4.13 22.56 14.58
N PRO A 66 3.23 23.38 14.00
CA PRO A 66 3.57 24.36 12.96
C PRO A 66 4.69 25.34 13.36
N PHE A 67 4.84 25.66 14.64
CA PHE A 67 5.84 26.61 15.15
C PHE A 67 6.95 25.97 16.00
N GLY A 68 6.92 24.65 16.19
CA GLY A 68 7.82 23.93 17.10
C GLY A 68 8.64 22.83 16.43
N TYR A 69 8.87 22.92 15.11
CA TYR A 69 9.67 21.94 14.40
C TYR A 69 11.17 22.18 14.61
N ASP A 70 11.83 21.22 15.23
CA ASP A 70 13.27 21.21 15.44
C ASP A 70 13.91 19.94 14.88
N ALA A 71 14.62 20.09 13.76
CA ALA A 71 15.33 18.98 13.13
C ALA A 71 16.68 18.65 13.79
N THR A 72 17.16 19.48 14.73
CA THR A 72 18.46 19.30 15.40
C THR A 72 18.41 18.24 16.51
N VAL A 73 17.25 17.65 16.75
CA VAL A 73 17.07 16.55 17.71
C VAL A 73 17.97 15.35 17.43
N TRP A 74 18.38 15.14 16.17
CA TRP A 74 19.39 14.16 15.76
C TRP A 74 20.58 14.86 15.13
N SER A 75 21.78 14.27 15.27
CA SER A 75 22.98 14.80 14.63
C SER A 75 22.95 14.63 13.11
N ARG A 76 23.80 15.37 12.40
CA ARG A 76 23.84 15.33 10.93
C ARG A 76 24.43 14.00 10.50
N GLU A 77 25.41 13.51 11.25
CA GLU A 77 25.99 12.18 11.11
C GLU A 77 24.90 11.10 11.22
N ASP A 78 24.03 11.18 12.24
CA ASP A 78 22.93 10.20 12.41
C ASP A 78 21.95 10.23 11.23
N LEU A 79 21.58 11.43 10.78
CA LEU A 79 20.68 11.62 9.63
C LEU A 79 21.29 11.03 8.34
N CYS A 80 22.58 11.29 8.10
CA CYS A 80 23.30 10.78 6.93
C CYS A 80 23.51 9.27 7.01
N ALA A 81 23.83 8.75 8.19
CA ALA A 81 24.01 7.33 8.45
C ALA A 81 22.73 6.52 8.18
N LEU A 82 21.55 7.14 8.31
CA LEU A 82 20.27 6.51 7.95
C LEU A 82 19.97 6.55 6.44
N CYS A 83 20.45 7.57 5.72
CA CYS A 83 20.13 7.75 4.30
C CYS A 83 20.73 6.65 3.40
N VAL A 84 22.00 6.28 3.63
CA VAL A 84 22.70 5.25 2.81
C VAL A 84 22.06 3.86 2.93
N PRO A 85 21.90 3.26 4.13
CA PRO A 85 21.27 1.95 4.26
C PRO A 85 19.82 1.97 3.76
N GLN A 86 19.11 3.08 3.93
CA GLN A 86 17.78 3.23 3.34
C GLN A 86 17.81 3.20 1.82
N ALA A 87 18.68 3.98 1.19
CA ALA A 87 18.78 4.00 -0.26
C ALA A 87 19.10 2.60 -0.82
N ILE A 88 20.03 1.89 -0.19
CA ILE A 88 20.35 0.50 -0.53
C ILE A 88 19.12 -0.40 -0.37
N PHE A 89 18.40 -0.29 0.75
CA PHE A 89 17.19 -1.04 1.00
C PHE A 89 16.12 -0.80 -0.08
N GLU A 90 15.86 0.45 -0.44
CA GLU A 90 14.90 0.84 -1.48
C GLU A 90 15.31 0.31 -2.87
N ILE A 91 16.61 0.27 -3.19
CA ILE A 91 17.13 -0.32 -4.43
C ILE A 91 16.89 -1.84 -4.47
N ILE A 92 17.17 -2.54 -3.38
CA ILE A 92 16.92 -3.99 -3.30
C ILE A 92 15.41 -4.25 -3.43
N ASP A 93 14.58 -3.47 -2.75
CA ASP A 93 13.14 -3.61 -2.80
C ASP A 93 12.56 -3.32 -4.19
N LEU A 94 13.08 -2.30 -4.87
CA LEU A 94 12.79 -1.99 -6.28
C LEU A 94 13.07 -3.20 -7.20
N PHE A 95 14.20 -3.87 -7.01
CA PHE A 95 14.54 -5.08 -7.78
C PHE A 95 13.52 -6.20 -7.55
N PHE A 96 13.19 -6.50 -6.28
CA PHE A 96 12.22 -7.55 -5.95
C PHE A 96 10.79 -7.20 -6.44
N GLU A 97 10.35 -5.95 -6.31
CA GLU A 97 9.05 -5.49 -6.80
C GLU A 97 8.94 -5.56 -8.33
N THR A 98 10.01 -5.15 -9.03
CA THR A 98 10.07 -5.24 -10.51
C THR A 98 10.04 -6.70 -10.97
N TRP A 99 10.90 -7.55 -10.38
CA TRP A 99 10.94 -8.98 -10.67
C TRP A 99 9.59 -9.67 -10.44
N MET A 100 8.92 -9.35 -9.34
CA MET A 100 7.58 -9.85 -9.04
C MET A 100 6.53 -9.36 -10.03
N THR A 101 6.59 -8.09 -10.42
CA THR A 101 5.65 -7.50 -11.39
C THR A 101 5.75 -8.18 -12.75
N MET A 102 6.97 -8.53 -13.18
CA MET A 102 7.20 -9.28 -14.42
C MET A 102 6.64 -10.71 -14.36
N ARG A 103 6.66 -11.35 -13.18
CA ARG A 103 6.20 -12.74 -13.00
C ARG A 103 4.71 -12.87 -12.65
N VAL A 104 4.12 -11.86 -12.01
CA VAL A 104 2.73 -11.87 -11.55
C VAL A 104 1.94 -10.82 -12.32
N GLN A 105 1.66 -11.11 -13.59
CA GLN A 105 0.83 -10.23 -14.42
C GLN A 105 -0.65 -10.30 -14.00
N LYS A 106 -1.29 -9.12 -13.95
CA LYS A 106 -2.75 -8.88 -13.99
C LYS A 106 -3.57 -9.40 -12.81
N LYS A 107 -3.46 -8.74 -11.65
CA LYS A 107 -4.64 -8.57 -10.79
C LYS A 107 -4.82 -7.10 -10.45
N SER A 108 -6.04 -6.59 -10.63
CA SER A 108 -6.46 -5.22 -10.31
C SER A 108 -6.34 -4.85 -8.82
N ASP A 109 -5.88 -5.79 -8.00
CA ASP A 109 -5.66 -5.65 -6.56
C ASP A 109 -4.24 -5.17 -6.24
N HIS A 110 -3.35 -5.06 -7.22
CA HIS A 110 -1.96 -4.63 -7.03
C HIS A 110 -1.71 -3.24 -7.62
N MET A 111 -0.87 -2.45 -6.93
CA MET A 111 -0.33 -1.20 -7.47
C MET A 111 1.19 -1.33 -7.69
N PRO A 112 1.64 -2.22 -8.60
CA PRO A 112 3.06 -2.52 -8.73
C PRO A 112 3.86 -1.30 -9.19
N TRP A 113 3.33 -0.54 -10.16
CA TRP A 113 4.03 0.61 -10.74
C TRP A 113 4.17 1.76 -9.76
N ASP A 114 3.13 2.09 -9.01
CA ASP A 114 3.20 3.14 -7.99
C ASP A 114 4.20 2.79 -6.89
N SER A 115 4.33 1.51 -6.52
CA SER A 115 5.37 1.02 -5.59
C SER A 115 6.77 1.19 -6.19
N ILE A 116 6.98 0.75 -7.43
CA ILE A 116 8.25 0.88 -8.17
C ILE A 116 8.70 2.35 -8.25
N PHE A 117 7.78 3.25 -8.63
CA PHE A 117 8.06 4.69 -8.70
C PHE A 117 8.38 5.26 -7.32
N HIS A 118 7.64 4.85 -6.28
CA HIS A 118 7.91 5.27 -4.91
C HIS A 118 9.33 4.87 -4.49
N HIS A 119 9.71 3.60 -4.61
CA HIS A 119 11.05 3.12 -4.24
C HIS A 119 12.16 3.83 -5.02
N THR A 120 11.95 4.08 -6.32
CA THR A 120 12.91 4.79 -7.17
C THR A 120 13.14 6.23 -6.70
N ILE A 121 12.05 6.98 -6.51
CA ILE A 121 12.12 8.39 -6.08
C ILE A 121 12.72 8.47 -4.68
N THR A 122 12.30 7.58 -3.77
CA THR A 122 12.79 7.53 -2.40
C THR A 122 14.28 7.19 -2.33
N ALA A 123 14.76 6.20 -3.09
CA ALA A 123 16.18 5.86 -3.15
C ALA A 123 17.04 7.03 -3.67
N ALA A 124 16.62 7.63 -4.80
CA ALA A 124 17.30 8.78 -5.37
C ALA A 124 17.34 9.96 -4.40
N TYR A 125 16.26 10.18 -3.65
CA TYR A 125 16.15 11.25 -2.68
C TYR A 125 17.14 11.07 -1.51
N TYR A 126 17.22 9.86 -0.93
CA TYR A 126 18.15 9.60 0.16
C TYR A 126 19.61 9.71 -0.28
N MET A 127 19.95 9.26 -1.49
CA MET A 127 21.30 9.48 -2.04
C MET A 127 21.59 10.96 -2.23
N TYR A 128 20.64 11.74 -2.77
CA TYR A 128 20.79 13.19 -2.91
C TYR A 128 21.06 13.87 -1.57
N VAL A 129 20.25 13.57 -0.55
CA VAL A 129 20.40 14.13 0.80
C VAL A 129 21.76 13.77 1.38
N TYR A 130 22.19 12.51 1.26
CA TYR A 130 23.51 12.08 1.72
C TYR A 130 24.65 12.86 1.07
N TYR A 131 24.65 12.98 -0.26
CA TYR A 131 25.72 13.67 -0.99
C TYR A 131 25.76 15.19 -0.77
N THR A 132 24.64 15.79 -0.40
CA THR A 132 24.54 17.25 -0.24
C THR A 132 24.45 17.69 1.22
N ALA A 133 24.51 16.75 2.16
CA ALA A 133 24.17 17.00 3.56
C ALA A 133 24.93 18.15 4.21
N ASP A 134 26.21 18.30 3.87
CA ASP A 134 27.08 19.34 4.44
C ASP A 134 26.59 20.76 4.11
N ASN A 135 25.95 20.92 2.97
CA ASN A 135 25.47 22.20 2.44
C ASN A 135 23.99 22.46 2.76
N LEU A 136 23.30 21.52 3.41
CA LEU A 136 21.87 21.61 3.69
C LEU A 136 21.60 22.11 5.11
N THR A 137 20.58 22.95 5.26
CA THR A 137 20.14 23.41 6.59
C THR A 137 19.53 22.26 7.40
N TRP A 138 19.61 22.33 8.73
CA TRP A 138 19.05 21.30 9.62
C TRP A 138 17.57 21.04 9.38
N SER A 139 16.78 22.11 9.27
CA SER A 139 15.35 22.04 8.98
C SER A 139 15.04 21.25 7.71
N PHE A 140 15.99 21.15 6.77
CA PHE A 140 15.85 20.32 5.57
C PHE A 140 16.26 18.86 5.80
N LEU A 141 17.39 18.62 6.46
CA LEU A 141 17.94 17.27 6.70
C LEU A 141 16.98 16.36 7.50
N GLY A 142 16.11 16.95 8.32
CA GLY A 142 15.09 16.22 9.07
C GLY A 142 13.84 15.81 8.27
N LEU A 143 13.51 16.50 7.17
CA LEU A 143 12.33 16.19 6.33
C LEU A 143 12.38 14.77 5.69
N PRO A 144 13.52 14.30 5.14
CA PRO A 144 13.62 12.93 4.62
C PRO A 144 13.38 11.84 5.68
N VAL A 145 13.68 12.09 6.95
CA VAL A 145 13.44 11.12 8.04
C VAL A 145 11.95 10.94 8.31
N ALA A 146 11.13 11.97 8.12
CA ALA A 146 9.68 11.80 8.15
C ALA A 146 9.20 10.86 7.04
N GLY A 147 9.84 10.91 5.86
CA GLY A 147 9.69 9.91 4.80
C GLY A 147 10.02 8.48 5.26
N LEU A 148 10.87 8.32 6.28
CA LEU A 148 11.07 7.12 7.11
C LEU A 148 9.81 6.30 7.36
N SER A 149 8.78 7.04 7.71
CA SER A 149 7.57 6.45 8.23
C SER A 149 6.63 5.88 7.17
N CYS A 150 6.97 6.01 5.87
CA CYS A 150 6.31 5.24 4.80
C CYS A 150 6.20 3.77 5.16
N GLN A 151 7.23 3.26 5.84
CA GLN A 151 7.43 1.85 6.03
C GLN A 151 6.33 1.21 6.91
N VAL A 152 5.55 2.01 7.66
CA VAL A 152 4.39 1.57 8.46
C VAL A 152 3.34 0.86 7.60
N ILE A 153 3.10 1.33 6.36
CA ILE A 153 2.12 0.68 5.48
C ILE A 153 2.69 -0.55 4.76
N GLY A 154 4.02 -0.65 4.66
CA GLY A 154 4.72 -1.69 3.91
C GLY A 154 4.39 -3.12 4.37
N PHE A 155 4.30 -3.32 5.69
CA PHE A 155 3.89 -4.61 6.26
C PHE A 155 2.43 -4.96 5.91
N LEU A 156 1.50 -4.02 6.09
CA LEU A 156 0.08 -4.24 5.78
C LEU A 156 -0.12 -4.53 4.29
N TYR A 157 0.63 -3.83 3.42
CA TYR A 157 0.61 -4.09 1.99
C TYR A 157 1.16 -5.49 1.66
N THR A 158 2.25 -5.89 2.32
CA THR A 158 2.84 -7.23 2.18
C THR A 158 1.85 -8.31 2.61
N LEU A 159 1.21 -8.17 3.77
CA LEU A 159 0.16 -9.09 4.23
C LEU A 159 -0.99 -9.19 3.23
N HIS A 160 -1.42 -8.06 2.67
CA HIS A 160 -2.45 -8.03 1.64
C HIS A 160 -2.01 -8.81 0.38
N ARG A 161 -0.79 -8.60 -0.12
CA ARG A 161 -0.25 -9.30 -1.29
C ARG A 161 -0.12 -10.80 -1.08
N LEU A 162 0.29 -11.21 0.12
CA LEU A 162 0.36 -12.62 0.51
C LEU A 162 -1.03 -13.24 0.73
N LYS A 163 -2.11 -12.48 0.55
CA LYS A 163 -3.51 -12.88 0.77
C LYS A 163 -3.76 -13.41 2.17
N TYR A 164 -3.07 -12.86 3.16
CA TYR A 164 -3.32 -13.20 4.55
C TYR A 164 -4.78 -12.88 4.90
N HIS A 165 -5.48 -13.83 5.51
CA HIS A 165 -6.92 -13.73 5.78
C HIS A 165 -7.24 -12.84 6.99
N PHE A 166 -6.77 -11.60 6.97
CA PHE A 166 -7.11 -10.61 7.99
C PHE A 166 -8.35 -9.81 7.57
N ARG A 167 -9.46 -9.96 8.29
CA ARG A 167 -10.76 -9.35 7.90
C ARG A 167 -10.72 -7.83 7.81
N TRP A 168 -9.81 -7.21 8.55
CA TRP A 168 -9.69 -5.77 8.67
C TRP A 168 -8.56 -5.18 7.83
N ILE A 169 -7.91 -5.96 6.96
CA ILE A 169 -6.73 -5.48 6.22
C ILE A 169 -7.02 -4.21 5.39
N GLY A 170 -8.18 -4.15 4.74
CA GLY A 170 -8.60 -2.97 3.98
C GLY A 170 -8.87 -1.75 4.86
N LEU A 171 -9.45 -1.96 6.05
CA LEU A 171 -9.68 -0.88 7.00
C LEU A 171 -8.36 -0.40 7.62
N ALA A 172 -7.47 -1.31 8.01
CA ALA A 172 -6.16 -0.98 8.57
C ALA A 172 -5.31 -0.18 7.57
N LEU A 173 -5.24 -0.62 6.31
CA LEU A 173 -4.57 0.13 5.24
C LEU A 173 -5.16 1.53 5.06
N LEU A 174 -6.49 1.65 5.06
CA LEU A 174 -7.16 2.95 4.92
C LEU A 174 -6.90 3.86 6.13
N SER A 175 -6.96 3.32 7.35
CA SER A 175 -6.70 4.06 8.58
C SER A 175 -5.27 4.59 8.62
N VAL A 176 -4.27 3.77 8.28
CA VAL A 176 -2.87 4.21 8.19
C VAL A 176 -2.70 5.31 7.15
N GLN A 177 -3.37 5.19 5.99
CA GLN A 177 -3.32 6.25 4.98
C GLN A 177 -3.91 7.57 5.47
N LEU A 178 -5.11 7.55 6.04
CA LEU A 178 -5.84 8.77 6.42
C LEU A 178 -5.32 9.42 7.69
N MET A 179 -4.94 8.63 8.69
CA MET A 179 -4.56 9.15 10.01
C MET A 179 -3.09 9.49 10.11
N TYR A 180 -2.27 8.97 9.19
CA TYR A 180 -0.82 9.09 9.32
C TYR A 180 -0.14 9.52 8.03
N ARG A 181 -0.16 8.69 6.99
CA ARG A 181 0.64 8.91 5.77
C ARG A 181 0.24 10.16 4.99
N THR A 182 -1.04 10.33 4.67
CA THR A 182 -1.52 11.50 3.93
C THR A 182 -1.30 12.80 4.72
N PRO A 183 -1.66 12.88 6.01
CA PRO A 183 -1.31 14.05 6.84
C PRO A 183 0.19 14.35 6.85
N LEU A 184 1.03 13.33 7.00
CA LEU A 184 2.48 13.52 7.02
C LEU A 184 3.02 14.04 5.69
N ALA A 185 2.55 13.51 4.56
CA ALA A 185 2.94 13.99 3.24
C ALA A 185 2.52 15.45 3.00
N ILE A 186 1.32 15.83 3.43
CA ILE A 186 0.83 17.21 3.38
C ILE A 186 1.72 18.12 4.24
N VAL A 187 1.97 17.75 5.49
CA VAL A 187 2.82 18.53 6.40
C VAL A 187 4.24 18.66 5.85
N SER A 188 4.79 17.60 5.26
CA SER A 188 6.11 17.65 4.62
C SER A 188 6.14 18.64 3.45
N CYS A 189 5.08 18.70 2.63
CA CYS A 189 4.96 19.72 1.58
C CYS A 189 4.84 21.14 2.16
N LEU A 190 4.04 21.32 3.22
CA LEU A 190 3.89 22.61 3.90
C LEU A 190 5.23 23.07 4.51
N ARG A 191 6.00 22.15 5.10
CA ARG A 191 7.34 22.42 5.62
C ARG A 191 8.32 22.83 4.53
N ALA A 192 8.33 22.08 3.42
CA ALA A 192 9.14 22.46 2.26
C ALA A 192 8.80 23.90 1.82
N LEU A 193 7.51 24.25 1.74
CA LEU A 193 7.05 25.59 1.36
C LEU A 193 7.42 26.67 2.40
N GLN A 194 7.32 26.37 3.70
CA GLN A 194 7.76 27.29 4.76
C GLN A 194 9.24 27.64 4.63
N HIS A 195 10.06 26.68 4.17
CA HIS A 195 11.49 26.86 3.96
C HIS A 195 11.84 27.15 2.49
N PHE A 196 10.93 27.74 1.69
CA PHE A 196 11.09 27.89 0.23
C PHE A 196 12.45 28.46 -0.23
N TYR A 197 12.96 29.48 0.45
CA TYR A 197 14.24 30.11 0.10
C TYR A 197 15.47 29.29 0.49
N GLN A 198 15.31 28.26 1.32
CA GLN A 198 16.38 27.38 1.80
C GLN A 198 16.27 25.97 1.21
N CYS A 199 15.07 25.59 0.79
CA CYS A 199 14.75 24.25 0.32
C CYS A 199 15.16 24.11 -1.16
N PRO A 200 16.05 23.15 -1.50
CA PRO A 200 16.39 22.88 -2.89
C PRO A 200 15.15 22.52 -3.72
N ILE A 201 15.09 23.04 -4.95
CA ILE A 201 13.97 22.82 -5.88
C ILE A 201 13.62 21.34 -6.03
N ILE A 202 14.63 20.46 -6.06
CA ILE A 202 14.44 19.01 -6.22
C ILE A 202 13.57 18.40 -5.11
N HIS A 203 13.61 18.94 -3.90
CA HIS A 203 12.80 18.46 -2.79
C HIS A 203 11.31 18.74 -2.97
N PHE A 204 10.96 19.89 -3.57
CA PHE A 204 9.57 20.19 -3.90
C PHE A 204 8.99 19.19 -4.88
N PHE A 205 9.76 18.84 -5.91
CA PHE A 205 9.35 17.84 -6.89
C PHE A 205 9.15 16.46 -6.23
N ILE A 206 10.05 16.09 -5.32
CA ILE A 206 9.96 14.81 -4.60
C ILE A 206 8.76 14.80 -3.65
N CYS A 207 8.58 15.83 -2.83
CA CYS A 207 7.42 15.96 -1.94
C CYS A 207 6.10 15.95 -2.72
N ALA A 208 6.02 16.66 -3.84
CA ALA A 208 4.82 16.65 -4.70
C ALA A 208 4.57 15.27 -5.34
N ALA A 209 5.63 14.58 -5.79
CA ALA A 209 5.52 13.25 -6.36
C ALA A 209 5.06 12.23 -5.30
N LEU A 210 5.66 12.24 -4.10
CA LEU A 210 5.29 11.37 -2.98
C LEU A 210 3.86 11.65 -2.51
N LEU A 211 3.45 12.91 -2.39
CA LEU A 211 2.06 13.28 -2.05
C LEU A 211 1.09 12.74 -3.11
N THR A 212 1.44 12.85 -4.40
CA THR A 212 0.60 12.33 -5.49
C THR A 212 0.46 10.81 -5.41
N LEU A 213 1.55 10.10 -5.13
CA LEU A 213 1.54 8.65 -4.93
C LEU A 213 0.70 8.26 -3.70
N ASP A 214 0.83 8.97 -2.59
CA ASP A 214 0.03 8.72 -1.38
C ASP A 214 -1.46 8.94 -1.62
N LEU A 215 -1.85 10.00 -2.35
CA LEU A 215 -3.26 10.22 -2.72
C LEU A 215 -3.81 9.10 -3.61
N ARG A 216 -3.00 8.60 -4.56
CA ARG A 216 -3.37 7.44 -5.40
C ARG A 216 -3.56 6.18 -4.56
N TRP A 217 -2.64 5.94 -3.63
CA TRP A 217 -2.74 4.83 -2.67
C TRP A 217 -3.95 4.96 -1.76
N THR A 218 -4.27 6.15 -1.26
CA THR A 218 -5.46 6.41 -0.45
C THR A 218 -6.73 6.07 -1.23
N ARG A 219 -6.84 6.51 -2.49
CA ARG A 219 -7.95 6.15 -3.38
C ARG A 219 -8.06 4.63 -3.60
N TRP A 220 -6.92 3.95 -3.76
CA TRP A 220 -6.89 2.49 -3.86
C TRP A 220 -7.36 1.82 -2.57
N SER A 221 -6.89 2.27 -1.39
CA SER A 221 -7.31 1.75 -0.09
C SER A 221 -8.82 1.86 0.14
N PHE A 222 -9.44 2.96 -0.30
CA PHE A 222 -10.91 3.10 -0.29
C PHE A 222 -11.58 2.02 -1.15
N LYS A 223 -11.14 1.84 -2.40
CA LYS A 223 -11.69 0.83 -3.32
C LYS A 223 -11.50 -0.60 -2.78
N LEU A 224 -10.32 -0.89 -2.23
CA LEU A 224 -9.99 -2.17 -1.61
C LEU A 224 -10.90 -2.45 -0.41
N ASN A 225 -11.04 -1.50 0.51
CA ASN A 225 -11.89 -1.65 1.70
C ASN A 225 -13.36 -1.89 1.29
N ALA A 226 -13.89 -1.11 0.36
CA ALA A 226 -15.26 -1.28 -0.14
C ALA A 226 -15.46 -2.66 -0.78
N ARG A 227 -14.50 -3.15 -1.57
CA ARG A 227 -14.54 -4.48 -2.18
C ARG A 227 -14.53 -5.59 -1.12
N LEU A 228 -13.63 -5.52 -0.15
CA LEU A 228 -13.52 -6.52 0.92
C LEU A 228 -14.78 -6.57 1.78
N GLN A 229 -15.39 -5.42 2.07
CA GLN A 229 -16.68 -5.36 2.76
C GLN A 229 -17.81 -6.03 1.96
N ARG A 230 -17.88 -5.80 0.64
CA ARG A 230 -18.85 -6.47 -0.24
C ARG A 230 -18.66 -7.98 -0.26
N GLN A 231 -17.42 -8.45 -0.41
CA GLN A 231 -17.11 -9.88 -0.35
C GLN A 231 -17.49 -10.49 1.00
N HIS A 232 -17.29 -9.77 2.09
CA HIS A 232 -17.68 -10.23 3.42
C HIS A 232 -19.19 -10.34 3.58
N ARG A 233 -19.96 -9.34 3.10
CA ARG A 233 -21.44 -9.38 3.09
C ARG A 233 -21.96 -10.57 2.28
N GLN A 234 -21.45 -10.76 1.06
CA GLN A 234 -21.84 -11.88 0.20
C GLN A 234 -21.53 -13.24 0.84
N ARG A 235 -20.36 -13.39 1.48
CA ARG A 235 -20.03 -14.62 2.23
C ARG A 235 -20.96 -14.85 3.41
N LYS A 236 -21.38 -13.79 4.09
CA LYS A 236 -22.34 -13.88 5.21
C LYS A 236 -23.73 -14.29 4.73
N GLU A 237 -24.20 -13.72 3.62
CA GLU A 237 -25.48 -14.07 2.99
C GLU A 237 -25.47 -15.51 2.46
N ALA A 238 -24.41 -15.92 1.76
CA ALA A 238 -24.27 -17.29 1.26
C ALA A 238 -24.23 -18.32 2.41
N ARG A 239 -23.54 -18.02 3.53
CA ARG A 239 -23.57 -18.86 4.73
C ARG A 239 -24.97 -18.99 5.31
N LYS A 240 -25.72 -17.89 5.41
CA LYS A 240 -27.11 -17.92 5.90
C LYS A 240 -28.00 -18.80 5.03
N LEU A 241 -27.89 -18.66 3.70
CA LEU A 241 -28.65 -19.47 2.74
C LEU A 241 -28.28 -20.96 2.85
N ALA A 242 -26.98 -21.28 2.99
CA ALA A 242 -26.53 -22.67 3.18
C ALA A 242 -27.03 -23.29 4.49
N THR A 243 -27.06 -22.52 5.58
CA THR A 243 -27.60 -22.98 6.88
C THR A 243 -29.12 -23.16 6.85
N GLN A 244 -29.85 -22.38 6.04
CA GLN A 244 -31.30 -22.51 5.87
C GLN A 244 -31.70 -23.69 4.95
N GLN A 245 -30.84 -24.08 4.02
CA GLN A 245 -31.12 -25.16 3.06
C GLN A 245 -30.72 -26.56 3.56
N VAL A 246 -29.84 -26.67 4.57
CA VAL A 246 -29.46 -27.97 5.16
C VAL A 246 -29.36 -27.85 6.69
N PRO A 247 -30.44 -28.11 7.44
CA PRO A 247 -30.35 -28.29 8.88
C PRO A 247 -29.67 -29.65 9.14
N GLY A 248 -28.34 -29.67 9.31
CA GLY A 248 -27.67 -30.86 9.85
C GLY A 248 -26.30 -31.26 9.30
N LEU A 249 -25.76 -30.63 8.24
CA LEU A 249 -24.37 -30.89 7.82
C LEU A 249 -23.53 -29.61 7.85
N GLY A 250 -22.46 -29.63 8.63
CA GLY A 250 -21.43 -28.60 8.65
C GLY A 250 -20.81 -28.42 7.26
N ALA A 251 -21.35 -27.48 6.48
CA ALA A 251 -20.96 -27.29 5.10
C ALA A 251 -19.68 -26.44 4.98
N THR A 252 -18.55 -27.11 4.72
CA THR A 252 -17.38 -26.47 4.10
C THR A 252 -17.67 -26.23 2.62
N ILE A 253 -18.19 -25.05 2.29
CA ILE A 253 -18.37 -24.59 0.91
C ILE A 253 -17.10 -23.85 0.47
N ASP A 254 -16.37 -24.42 -0.48
CA ASP A 254 -15.22 -23.79 -1.15
C ASP A 254 -15.72 -22.78 -2.21
N TYR A 255 -15.58 -21.49 -1.92
CA TYR A 255 -16.00 -20.42 -2.82
C TYR A 255 -14.95 -20.15 -3.92
N ALA A 256 -15.39 -20.14 -5.17
CA ALA A 256 -14.58 -19.62 -6.28
C ALA A 256 -14.36 -18.10 -6.14
N PRO A 257 -13.15 -17.57 -6.43
CA PRO A 257 -12.91 -16.13 -6.38
C PRO A 257 -13.71 -15.42 -7.48
N LEU A 258 -14.35 -14.30 -7.12
CA LEU A 258 -15.02 -13.41 -8.06
C LEU A 258 -14.05 -12.96 -9.16
N LYS A 259 -14.46 -13.12 -10.43
CA LYS A 259 -13.78 -12.53 -11.58
C LYS A 259 -13.77 -11.00 -11.41
N SER A 260 -12.59 -10.40 -11.61
CA SER A 260 -12.38 -8.95 -11.56
C SER A 260 -13.24 -8.24 -12.60
N LEU A 261 -14.05 -7.28 -12.16
CA LEU A 261 -14.56 -6.17 -12.99
C LEU A 261 -13.44 -5.14 -13.18
#